data_AF-A0A6N7WKU3-F1
#
_entry.id   AF-A0A6N7WKU3-F1
#
_cell.length_a   1.000
_cell.length_b   1.000
_cell.length_c   1.000
_cell.angle_alpha   90.00
_cell.angle_beta   90.00
_cell.angle_gamma   90.00
#
_symmetry.space_group_name_H-M   'P 1'
#
loop_
_entity.id
_entity.type
_entity.pdbx_description
1 polymer ?
#
loop_
_entity_poly.entity_id
_entity_poly.type
_entity_poly.pdbx_seq_one_letter_code
_entity_poly.pdbx_strand_id
1 'polypeptide(L)'
;MKNTTIDNPEVKIKDKRIITLDEIVNEVKQSEEWEAVKMNILEIGIEKGRQDGLKTGRAEGEAKLVFMIRRKLKKGLNATAISEALELEDAYVQKAIDLITEDSSKSDLDIAKMLLNQ
;
A
#
# COMPACT_ATOMS: atom_id res chain seq x y z
N MET A 1 10.64 -13.86 19.49
CA MET A 1 10.32 -13.32 20.84
C MET A 1 11.00 -14.20 21.88
N LYS A 2 11.32 -13.67 23.06
CA LYS A 2 11.86 -14.49 24.16
C LYS A 2 10.74 -15.39 24.71
N ASN A 3 11.04 -16.63 25.08
CA ASN A 3 10.07 -17.52 25.73
C ASN A 3 9.95 -17.12 27.20
N THR A 4 8.91 -16.37 27.56
CA THR A 4 8.74 -15.81 28.92
C THR A 4 7.60 -16.45 29.70
N THR A 5 7.09 -17.59 29.26
CA THR A 5 6.00 -18.28 29.93
C THR A 5 6.49 -18.95 31.22
N ILE A 6 5.61 -19.09 32.21
CA ILE A 6 5.98 -19.68 33.51
C ILE A 6 6.45 -21.14 33.40
N ASP A 7 6.04 -21.86 32.36
CA ASP A 7 6.46 -23.23 32.06
C ASP A 7 7.82 -23.32 31.36
N ASN A 8 8.43 -22.20 30.96
CA ASN A 8 9.77 -22.21 30.38
C ASN A 8 10.79 -22.81 31.37
N PRO A 9 11.52 -23.90 31.02
CA PRO A 9 12.50 -24.55 31.89
C PRO A 9 13.69 -23.65 32.28
N GLU A 10 13.95 -22.57 31.54
CA GLU A 10 14.98 -21.58 31.90
C GLU A 10 14.55 -20.70 33.09
N VAL A 11 13.25 -20.67 33.43
CA VAL A 11 12.71 -19.95 34.60
C VAL A 11 12.93 -20.80 35.85
N LYS A 12 14.08 -20.58 36.52
CA LYS A 12 14.50 -21.36 37.69
C LYS A 12 13.82 -20.96 39.00
N ILE A 13 13.26 -19.74 39.08
CA ILE A 13 12.65 -19.19 40.29
C ILE A 13 11.19 -18.87 40.01
N LYS A 14 10.28 -19.46 40.78
CA LYS A 14 8.82 -19.26 40.70
C LYS A 14 8.28 -18.88 42.08
N ASP A 15 8.64 -17.67 42.52
CA ASP A 15 8.11 -17.15 43.77
C ASP A 15 6.63 -16.76 43.63
N LYS A 16 5.95 -16.55 44.75
CA LYS A 16 4.51 -16.25 44.79
C LYS A 16 4.14 -15.03 43.93
N ARG A 17 4.98 -13.99 43.86
CA ARG A 17 4.70 -12.79 43.06
C ARG A 17 4.79 -13.09 41.57
N ILE A 18 5.74 -13.92 41.15
CA ILE A 18 5.89 -14.32 39.74
C ILE A 18 4.67 -15.14 39.30
N ILE A 19 4.19 -16.05 40.14
CA ILE A 19 2.98 -16.86 39.85
C ILE A 19 1.75 -15.94 39.75
N THR A 20 1.55 -15.03 40.71
CA THR A 20 0.42 -14.08 40.68
C THR A 20 0.49 -13.14 39.47
N LEU A 21 1.68 -12.71 39.04
CA LEU A 21 1.83 -11.92 37.82
C LEU A 21 1.47 -12.72 36.56
N ASP A 22 1.84 -13.99 36.49
CA ASP A 22 1.46 -14.86 35.36
C ASP A 22 -0.07 -15.04 35.29
N GLU A 23 -0.73 -15.25 36.44
CA GLU A 23 -2.19 -15.31 36.54
C GLU A 23 -2.85 -14.02 36.03
N ILE A 24 -2.39 -12.84 36.49
CA ILE A 24 -2.90 -11.54 36.03
C ILE A 24 -2.70 -11.37 34.52
N VAL A 25 -1.52 -11.72 33.99
CA VAL A 25 -1.24 -11.61 32.55
C VAL A 25 -2.14 -12.54 31.75
N ASN A 26 -2.44 -13.74 32.25
CA ASN A 26 -3.34 -14.67 31.59
C ASN A 26 -4.79 -14.17 31.61
N GLU A 27 -5.25 -13.58 32.71
CA GLU A 27 -6.57 -12.93 32.79
C GLU A 27 -6.68 -11.76 31.80
N VAL A 28 -5.69 -10.87 31.79
CA VAL A 28 -5.65 -9.75 30.83
C VAL A 28 -5.64 -10.25 29.38
N LYS A 29 -4.89 -11.32 29.07
CA LYS A 29 -4.87 -11.89 27.71
C LYS A 29 -6.18 -12.53 27.27
N GLN A 30 -7.05 -12.89 28.20
CA GLN A 30 -8.37 -13.46 27.94
C GLN A 30 -9.48 -12.39 28.02
N SER A 31 -9.14 -11.16 28.42
CA SER A 31 -10.12 -10.09 28.59
C SER A 31 -10.66 -9.61 27.24
N GLU A 32 -11.90 -9.11 27.26
CA GLU A 32 -12.53 -8.50 26.08
C GLU A 32 -11.73 -7.28 25.59
N GLU A 33 -11.12 -6.52 26.50
CA GLU A 33 -10.29 -5.37 26.15
C GLU A 33 -9.06 -5.79 25.33
N TRP A 34 -8.43 -6.92 25.66
CA TRP A 34 -7.29 -7.43 24.92
C TRP A 34 -7.67 -7.96 23.54
N GLU A 35 -8.81 -8.66 23.43
CA GLU A 35 -9.35 -9.07 22.13
C GLU A 35 -9.74 -7.86 21.28
N ALA A 36 -10.34 -6.83 21.88
CA ALA A 36 -10.64 -5.57 21.19
C ALA A 36 -9.36 -4.91 20.65
N VAL A 37 -8.27 -4.88 21.43
CA VAL A 37 -6.97 -4.37 20.96
C VAL A 37 -6.44 -5.17 19.77
N LYS A 38 -6.52 -6.51 19.80
CA LYS A 38 -6.10 -7.35 18.65
C LYS A 38 -6.93 -7.07 17.41
N MET A 39 -8.26 -6.98 17.57
CA MET A 39 -9.17 -6.71 16.47
C MET A 39 -8.92 -5.33 15.87
N ASN A 40 -8.69 -4.31 16.69
CA ASN A 40 -8.35 -2.97 16.22
C ASN A 40 -7.04 -2.97 15.41
N ILE A 41 -6.01 -3.67 15.88
CA ILE A 41 -4.74 -3.80 15.14
C ILE A 41 -4.96 -4.50 13.79
N LEU A 42 -5.75 -5.58 13.78
CA LEU A 42 -6.09 -6.30 12.56
C LEU A 42 -6.86 -5.41 11.57
N GLU A 43 -7.85 -4.67 12.05
CA GLU A 43 -8.66 -3.75 11.26
C GLU A 43 -7.80 -2.64 10.63
N ILE A 44 -6.91 -2.03 11.41
CA ILE A 44 -5.95 -1.04 10.92
C ILE A 44 -5.06 -1.64 9.83
N GLY A 45 -4.59 -2.87 10.04
CA GLY A 45 -3.77 -3.59 9.05
C GLY A 45 -4.52 -3.84 7.74
N ILE A 46 -5.77 -4.30 7.82
CA ILE A 46 -6.64 -4.54 6.66
C ILE A 46 -6.91 -3.23 5.92
N GLU A 47 -7.30 -2.18 6.63
CA GLU A 47 -7.62 -0.89 6.01
C GLU A 47 -6.39 -0.29 5.33
N LYS A 48 -5.22 -0.35 5.98
CA LYS A 48 -3.96 0.09 5.36
C LYS A 48 -3.64 -0.72 4.10
N GLY A 49 -3.75 -2.05 4.17
CA GLY A 49 -3.52 -2.93 3.02
C GLY A 49 -4.49 -2.64 1.87
N ARG A 50 -5.76 -2.38 2.17
CA ARG A 50 -6.78 -1.99 1.19
C ARG A 50 -6.43 -0.66 0.52
N GLN A 51 -6.02 0.34 1.29
CA GLN A 51 -5.62 1.65 0.77
C GLN A 51 -4.37 1.56 -0.11
N ASP A 52 -3.36 0.80 0.31
CA ASP A 52 -2.13 0.59 -0.45
C ASP A 52 -2.41 -0.19 -1.75
N GLY A 53 -3.28 -1.20 -1.68
CA GLY A 53 -3.76 -1.94 -2.84
C GLY A 53 -4.52 -1.06 -3.84
N LEU A 54 -5.42 -0.18 -3.35
CA LEU A 54 -6.16 0.75 -4.20
C LEU A 54 -5.22 1.76 -4.89
N LYS A 55 -4.25 2.32 -4.15
CA LYS A 55 -3.24 3.23 -4.72
C LYS A 55 -2.41 2.54 -5.80
N THR A 56 -1.96 1.31 -5.52
CA THR A 56 -1.17 0.52 -6.47
C THR A 56 -1.98 0.19 -7.72
N GLY A 57 -3.19 -0.33 -7.55
CA GLY A 57 -4.08 -0.66 -8.68
C GLY A 57 -4.43 0.56 -9.53
N ARG A 58 -4.65 1.73 -8.91
CA ARG A 58 -4.87 2.99 -9.65
C ARG A 58 -3.64 3.38 -10.45
N ALA A 59 -2.45 3.33 -9.85
CA ALA A 59 -1.19 3.63 -10.56
C ALA A 59 -0.91 2.65 -11.72
N GLU A 60 -1.23 1.36 -11.56
CA GLU A 60 -1.09 0.38 -12.64
C GLU A 60 -2.10 0.60 -13.78
N GLY A 61 -3.35 0.94 -13.45
CA GLY A 61 -4.35 1.30 -14.45
C GLY A 61 -3.93 2.54 -15.25
N GLU A 62 -3.45 3.55 -14.54
CA GLU A 62 -2.91 4.78 -15.10
C GLU A 62 -1.69 4.53 -15.99
N ALA A 63 -0.78 3.65 -15.57
CA ALA A 63 0.39 3.27 -16.35
C ALA A 63 0.02 2.63 -17.70
N LYS A 64 -1.10 1.90 -17.77
CA LYS A 64 -1.60 1.36 -19.05
C LYS A 64 -2.05 2.47 -19.99
N LEU A 65 -2.66 3.56 -19.48
CA LEU A 65 -3.02 4.73 -20.28
C LEU A 65 -1.76 5.41 -20.82
N VAL A 66 -0.78 5.67 -19.94
CA VAL A 66 0.51 6.26 -20.32
C VAL A 66 1.22 5.42 -21.38
N PHE A 67 1.22 4.09 -21.24
CA PHE A 67 1.77 3.17 -22.24
C PHE A 67 1.10 3.35 -23.61
N MET A 68 -0.24 3.45 -23.66
CA MET A 68 -0.98 3.66 -24.90
C MET A 68 -0.64 5.01 -25.54
N ILE A 69 -0.55 6.07 -24.73
CA ILE A 69 -0.15 7.42 -25.17
C ILE A 69 1.27 7.36 -25.76
N ARG A 70 2.24 6.79 -25.02
CA ARG A 70 3.63 6.61 -25.47
C ARG A 70 3.70 5.85 -26.79
N ARG A 71 2.92 4.79 -26.93
CA ARG A 71 2.87 3.97 -28.16
C ARG A 71 2.30 4.74 -29.34
N LYS A 72 1.23 5.53 -29.15
CA LYS A 72 0.63 6.35 -30.22
C LYS A 72 1.53 7.54 -30.58
N LEU A 73 2.18 8.17 -29.61
CA LEU A 73 3.17 9.22 -29.84
C LEU A 73 4.35 8.71 -30.69
N LYS A 74 4.86 7.50 -30.41
CA LYS A 74 5.89 6.84 -31.23
C LYS A 74 5.44 6.57 -32.69
N LYS A 75 4.13 6.52 -32.96
CA LYS A 75 3.57 6.41 -34.31
C LYS A 75 3.40 7.77 -35.00
N GLY A 76 3.80 8.87 -34.36
CA GLY A 76 3.71 10.22 -34.92
C GLY A 76 2.34 10.89 -34.76
N LEU A 77 1.45 10.35 -33.91
CA LEU A 77 0.17 11.02 -33.62
C LEU A 77 0.41 12.22 -32.69
N ASN A 78 -0.32 13.30 -32.92
CA ASN A 78 -0.32 14.48 -32.05
C ASN A 78 -1.26 14.30 -30.83
N ALA A 79 -1.20 15.21 -29.86
CA ALA A 79 -1.98 15.13 -28.63
C ALA A 79 -3.49 14.99 -28.90
N THR A 80 -4.07 15.86 -29.73
CA THR A 80 -5.51 15.85 -30.06
C THR A 80 -5.96 14.51 -30.65
N ALA A 81 -5.22 13.97 -31.61
CA ALA A 81 -5.55 12.67 -32.20
C ALA A 81 -5.41 11.51 -31.20
N ILE A 82 -4.51 11.63 -30.22
CA ILE A 82 -4.36 10.65 -29.14
C ILE A 82 -5.54 10.75 -28.16
N SER A 83 -5.93 11.95 -27.76
CA SER A 83 -7.09 12.20 -26.90
C SER A 83 -8.37 11.65 -27.48
N GLU A 84 -8.67 11.98 -28.75
CA GLU A 84 -9.84 11.45 -29.46
C GLU A 84 -9.81 9.92 -29.53
N ALA A 85 -8.65 9.34 -29.88
CA ALA A 85 -8.53 7.91 -30.08
C ALA A 85 -8.47 7.09 -28.77
N LEU A 86 -8.35 7.74 -27.61
CA LEU A 86 -8.40 7.11 -26.30
C LEU A 86 -9.61 7.58 -25.47
N GLU A 87 -10.43 8.49 -26.00
CA GLU A 87 -11.54 9.13 -25.30
C GLU A 87 -11.09 9.79 -23.98
N LEU A 88 -9.94 10.47 -24.01
CA LEU A 88 -9.34 11.14 -22.86
C LEU A 88 -9.37 12.66 -23.02
N GLU A 89 -9.22 13.38 -21.91
CA GLU A 89 -9.09 14.84 -21.93
C GLU A 89 -7.76 15.29 -22.55
N ASP A 90 -7.81 16.33 -23.39
CA ASP A 90 -6.63 16.90 -24.04
C ASP A 90 -5.55 17.36 -23.05
N ALA A 91 -5.97 17.99 -21.95
CA ALA A 91 -5.05 18.46 -20.91
C ALA A 91 -4.29 17.31 -20.24
N TYR A 92 -4.98 16.19 -20.03
CA TYR A 92 -4.36 14.98 -19.47
C TYR A 92 -3.34 14.38 -20.43
N VAL A 93 -3.71 14.20 -21.69
CA VAL A 93 -2.83 13.62 -22.72
C VAL A 93 -1.61 14.50 -22.94
N GLN A 94 -1.78 15.82 -23.00
CA GLN A 94 -0.67 16.75 -23.16
C GLN A 94 0.32 16.64 -22.01
N LYS A 95 -0.16 16.62 -20.77
CA LYS A 95 0.67 16.46 -19.58
C LYS A 95 1.44 15.14 -19.56
N ALA A 96 0.79 14.04 -19.96
CA ALA A 96 1.45 12.75 -20.09
C ALA A 96 2.55 12.79 -21.16
N ILE A 97 2.30 13.44 -22.30
CA ILE A 97 3.30 13.63 -23.36
C ILE A 97 4.49 14.47 -22.86
N ASP A 98 4.24 15.55 -22.12
CA ASP A 98 5.28 16.41 -21.56
C ASP A 98 6.20 15.60 -20.63
N LEU A 99 5.63 14.77 -19.74
CA LEU A 99 6.40 13.90 -18.86
C LEU A 99 7.17 12.80 -19.60
N ILE A 100 6.61 12.26 -20.69
CA ILE A 100 7.28 11.26 -21.55
C ILE A 100 8.46 11.89 -22.30
N THR A 101 8.32 13.15 -22.74
CA THR A 101 9.33 13.85 -23.55
C THR A 101 10.42 14.49 -22.70
N GLU A 102 10.11 14.91 -21.47
CA GLU A 102 11.09 15.43 -20.51
C GLU A 102 12.17 14.39 -20.17
N ASP A 103 11.75 13.14 -19.95
CA ASP A 103 12.69 12.04 -19.67
C ASP A 103 12.16 10.71 -20.24
N SER A 104 12.69 10.35 -21.41
CA SER A 104 12.35 9.12 -22.12
C SER A 104 12.70 7.82 -21.37
N SER A 105 13.53 7.90 -20.32
CA SER A 105 13.93 6.75 -19.50
C SER A 105 12.92 6.42 -18.40
N LYS A 106 12.04 7.37 -18.03
CA LYS A 106 10.98 7.13 -17.02
C LYS A 106 10.07 5.98 -17.45
N SER A 107 9.75 5.10 -16.51
CA SER A 107 8.77 4.04 -16.76
C SER A 107 7.37 4.61 -16.85
N ASP A 108 6.46 3.91 -17.53
CA ASP A 108 5.04 4.31 -17.58
C ASP A 108 4.42 4.36 -16.17
N LEU A 109 4.89 3.52 -15.25
CA LEU A 109 4.44 3.50 -13.85
C LEU A 109 4.90 4.73 -13.06
N ASP A 110 6.12 5.21 -13.31
CA ASP A 110 6.62 6.41 -12.63
C ASP A 110 5.89 7.66 -13.11
N ILE A 111 5.64 7.76 -14.42
CA ILE A 111 4.83 8.84 -15.00
C ILE A 111 3.39 8.78 -14.46
N ALA A 112 2.80 7.60 -14.38
CA ALA A 112 1.47 7.41 -13.79
C ALA A 112 1.42 7.89 -12.32
N LYS A 113 2.41 7.53 -11.50
CA LYS A 113 2.51 8.02 -10.11
C LYS A 113 2.65 9.55 -10.06
N MET A 114 3.43 10.14 -10.97
CA MET A 114 3.57 11.60 -11.09
C MET A 114 2.26 12.28 -11.51
N LEU A 115 1.43 11.64 -12.33
CA LEU A 115 0.12 12.17 -12.73
C LEU A 115 -0.91 12.10 -11.61
N LEU A 116 -0.87 11.04 -10.78
CA LEU A 116 -1.81 10.82 -9.68
C LEU A 116 -1.52 11.64 -8.41
N ASN A 117 -0.28 12.07 -8.20
CA ASN A 117 0.15 12.81 -7.01
C ASN A 117 0.06 14.34 -7.15
N GLN A 118 -0.69 14.85 -8.14
CA GLN A 118 -0.92 16.29 -8.33
C GLN A 118 -2.33 16.72 -7.95
#